data_AF-A0A537KXU4-F1
#
_entry.id   AF-A0A537KXU4-F1
#
_cell.length_a   1.000
_cell.length_b   1.000
_cell.length_c   1.000
_cell.angle_alpha   90.00
_cell.angle_beta   90.00
_cell.angle_gamma   90.00
#
_symmetry.space_group_name_H-M   'P 1'
#
loop_
_entity.id
_entity.type
_entity.pdbx_description
1 polymer ?
#
loop_
_entity_poly.entity_id
_entity_poly.type
_entity_poly.pdbx_seq_one_letter_code
_entity_poly.pdbx_strand_id
1 'polypeptide(L)'
;MKRHSRARRVLGAVILATALAIFLFPVVWMFLTSFKSEAEFFSYPPVFIPKSFSLVNYLNAMRFPPDGRGGLQGVRDSLIVSSGSMAVSLLLGAPAAYSFARYRTGGPNLSFWVLSTRCFARSIYWTPTWD
;
A
#
# COMPACT_ATOMS: atom_id res chain seq x y z
N MET A 1 17.17 41.60 -4.96
CA MET A 1 17.39 40.39 -4.14
C MET A 1 16.19 39.40 -4.05
N LYS A 2 15.10 39.50 -4.85
CA LYS A 2 13.93 38.57 -4.77
C LYS A 2 13.89 37.44 -5.83
N ARG A 3 14.90 37.31 -6.69
CA ARG A 3 14.89 36.41 -7.87
C ARG A 3 15.27 34.95 -7.51
N HIS A 4 16.15 34.74 -6.53
CA HIS A 4 16.55 33.40 -6.08
C HIS A 4 15.40 32.61 -5.42
N SER A 5 14.44 33.28 -4.78
CA SER A 5 13.28 32.60 -4.16
C SER A 5 12.27 32.09 -5.18
N ARG A 6 12.09 32.78 -6.32
CA ARG A 6 11.24 32.30 -7.41
C ARG A 6 11.88 31.14 -8.18
N ALA A 7 13.17 31.23 -8.50
CA ALA A 7 13.89 30.16 -9.18
C ALA A 7 13.90 28.86 -8.36
N ARG A 8 14.14 28.94 -7.05
CA ARG A 8 14.10 27.77 -6.15
C ARG A 8 12.68 27.18 -6.03
N ARG A 9 11.64 28.01 -6.04
CA ARG A 9 10.24 27.53 -6.06
C ARG A 9 9.88 26.85 -7.37
N VAL A 10 10.31 27.38 -8.50
CA VAL A 10 10.07 26.76 -9.82
C VAL A 10 10.82 25.44 -9.93
N LEU A 11 12.09 25.39 -9.54
CA LEU A 11 12.85 24.14 -9.46
C LEU A 11 12.18 23.11 -8.54
N GLY A 12 11.76 23.54 -7.34
CA GLY A 12 11.03 22.67 -6.41
C GLY A 12 9.71 22.15 -6.99
N ALA A 13 8.96 23.01 -7.70
CA ALA A 13 7.71 22.62 -8.35
C ALA A 13 7.95 21.63 -9.50
N VAL A 14 8.99 21.83 -10.30
CA VAL A 14 9.36 20.91 -11.39
C VAL A 14 9.77 19.55 -10.82
N ILE A 15 10.63 19.52 -9.80
CA ILE A 15 11.05 18.26 -9.15
C ILE A 15 9.83 17.52 -8.58
N LEU A 16 8.93 18.24 -7.90
CA LEU A 16 7.73 17.65 -7.34
C LEU A 16 6.79 17.12 -8.44
N ALA A 17 6.62 17.86 -9.53
CA ALA A 17 5.78 17.44 -10.65
C ALA A 17 6.37 16.21 -11.37
N THR A 18 7.68 16.14 -11.55
CA THR A 18 8.34 14.96 -12.14
C THR A 18 8.25 13.75 -11.21
N ALA A 19 8.50 13.92 -9.91
CA ALA A 19 8.33 12.84 -8.94
C ALA A 19 6.88 12.33 -8.93
N LEU A 20 5.91 13.24 -8.90
CA LEU A 20 4.50 12.93 -8.97
C LEU A 20 4.16 12.11 -10.23
N ALA A 21 4.65 12.52 -11.40
CA ALA A 21 4.43 11.80 -12.65
C ALA A 21 4.99 10.36 -12.61
N ILE A 22 6.19 10.17 -12.05
CA ILE A 22 6.81 8.84 -11.91
C ILE A 22 5.99 7.94 -10.98
N PHE A 23 5.51 8.47 -9.85
CA PHE A 23 4.70 7.70 -8.90
C PHE A 23 3.27 7.42 -9.40
N LEU A 24 2.69 8.33 -10.18
CA LEU A 24 1.35 8.14 -10.78
C LEU A 24 1.38 7.21 -11.99
N PHE A 25 2.49 7.12 -12.72
CA PHE A 25 2.60 6.25 -13.89
C PHE A 25 2.11 4.81 -13.65
N PRO A 26 2.62 4.06 -12.64
CA PRO A 26 2.14 2.70 -12.39
C PRO A 26 0.67 2.65 -11.95
N VAL A 27 0.17 3.69 -11.27
CA VAL A 27 -1.23 3.77 -10.84
C VAL A 27 -2.16 3.96 -12.04
N VAL A 28 -1.81 4.88 -12.94
CA VAL A 28 -2.54 5.13 -14.20
C VAL A 28 -2.48 3.89 -15.08
N TRP A 29 -1.32 3.24 -15.16
CA TRP A 29 -1.17 1.98 -15.87
C TRP A 29 -2.12 0.90 -15.33
N MET A 30 -2.12 0.70 -14.01
CA MET A 30 -3.00 -0.27 -13.34
C MET A 30 -4.48 0.02 -13.60
N PHE A 31 -4.86 1.31 -13.57
CA PHE A 31 -6.21 1.75 -13.89
C PHE A 31 -6.58 1.42 -15.34
N LEU A 32 -5.73 1.76 -16.31
CA LEU A 32 -5.94 1.46 -17.72
C LEU A 32 -6.02 -0.05 -18.00
N THR A 33 -5.21 -0.85 -17.32
CA THR A 33 -5.27 -2.32 -17.45
C THR A 33 -6.54 -2.92 -16.85
N SER A 34 -7.15 -2.28 -15.84
CA SER A 34 -8.39 -2.77 -15.22
C SER A 34 -9.58 -2.77 -16.19
N PHE A 35 -9.56 -1.91 -17.21
CA PHE A 35 -10.61 -1.81 -18.24
C PHE A 35 -10.34 -2.64 -19.51
N LYS A 36 -9.17 -3.29 -19.62
CA LYS A 36 -8.82 -4.11 -20.79
C LYS A 36 -9.57 -5.44 -20.75
N SER A 37 -10.12 -5.88 -21.88
CA SER A 37 -10.71 -7.22 -21.99
C SER A 37 -9.65 -8.31 -21.77
N GLU A 38 -10.01 -9.46 -21.18
CA GLU A 38 -9.11 -10.61 -20.98
C GLU A 38 -8.42 -11.05 -22.29
N ALA A 39 -9.14 -10.98 -23.41
CA ALA A 39 -8.62 -11.30 -24.74
C ALA A 39 -7.56 -10.29 -25.23
N GLU A 40 -7.65 -9.02 -24.85
CA GLU A 40 -6.64 -8.00 -25.17
C GLU A 40 -5.41 -8.12 -24.26
N PHE A 41 -5.57 -8.63 -23.04
CA PHE A 41 -4.47 -8.86 -22.10
C PHE A 41 -3.48 -9.92 -22.60
N PHE A 42 -3.98 -10.99 -23.24
CA PHE A 42 -3.16 -12.05 -23.84
C PHE A 42 -2.78 -11.82 -25.31
N SER A 43 -3.20 -10.69 -25.90
CA SER A 43 -2.90 -10.38 -27.30
C SER A 43 -1.47 -9.84 -27.49
N TYR A 44 -0.78 -10.35 -28.52
CA TYR A 44 0.50 -9.82 -29.01
C TYR A 44 0.22 -9.01 -30.28
N PRO A 45 0.57 -7.72 -30.38
CA PRO A 45 1.36 -6.88 -29.46
C PRO A 45 0.56 -6.22 -28.31
N PRO A 46 1.21 -5.91 -27.16
CA PRO A 46 0.55 -5.33 -25.99
C PRO A 46 0.03 -3.92 -26.29
N VAL A 47 -1.29 -3.74 -26.25
CA VAL A 47 -1.92 -2.45 -26.53
C VAL A 47 -1.85 -1.57 -25.28
N PHE A 48 -1.14 -0.44 -25.34
CA PHE A 48 -1.01 0.49 -24.20
C PHE A 48 -2.34 1.17 -23.84
N ILE A 49 -3.20 1.42 -24.83
CA ILE A 49 -4.52 2.06 -24.68
C ILE A 49 -5.60 1.04 -25.10
N PRO A 50 -6.54 0.65 -24.21
CA PRO A 50 -7.59 -0.33 -24.55
C PRO A 50 -8.40 0.14 -25.77
N LYS A 51 -8.64 -0.76 -26.73
CA LYS A 51 -9.52 -0.47 -27.87
C LYS A 51 -10.99 -0.76 -27.53
N SER A 52 -11.21 -1.73 -26.63
CA SER A 52 -12.51 -2.05 -26.08
C SER A 52 -12.56 -1.73 -24.58
N PHE A 53 -13.52 -0.88 -24.18
CA PHE A 53 -13.76 -0.57 -22.77
C PHE A 53 -14.68 -1.65 -22.19
N SER A 54 -14.12 -2.61 -21.44
CA SER A 54 -14.90 -3.73 -20.89
C SER A 54 -15.12 -3.58 -19.39
N LEU A 55 -16.39 -3.53 -18.96
CA LEU A 55 -16.76 -3.62 -17.54
C LEU A 55 -16.92 -5.06 -17.04
N VAL A 56 -16.70 -6.05 -17.91
CA VAL A 56 -16.89 -7.47 -17.58
C VAL A 56 -15.94 -7.90 -16.45
N ASN A 57 -14.71 -7.37 -16.42
CA ASN A 57 -13.75 -7.63 -15.34
C ASN A 57 -14.27 -7.21 -13.96
N TYR A 58 -14.96 -6.05 -13.87
CA TYR A 58 -15.55 -5.58 -12.62
C TYR A 58 -16.75 -6.43 -12.20
N LEU A 59 -17.58 -6.83 -13.16
CA LEU A 59 -18.71 -7.73 -12.90
C LEU A 59 -18.24 -9.11 -12.44
N ASN A 60 -17.20 -9.67 -13.07
CA ASN A 60 -16.59 -10.94 -12.68
C ASN A 60 -15.90 -10.84 -11.31
N ALA A 61 -15.21 -9.73 -11.03
CA ALA A 61 -14.62 -9.48 -9.72
C ALA A 61 -15.66 -9.38 -8.59
N MET A 62 -16.88 -8.88 -8.88
CA MET A 62 -17.97 -8.77 -7.92
C MET A 62 -18.81 -10.05 -7.77
N ARG A 63 -18.99 -10.83 -8.84
CA ARG A 63 -19.94 -11.96 -8.91
C ARG A 63 -19.30 -13.34 -8.70
N PHE A 64 -18.48 -13.49 -7.68
CA PHE A 64 -17.85 -14.78 -7.31
C PHE A 64 -16.70 -15.20 -8.25
N PRO A 65 -15.45 -14.83 -7.92
CA PRO A 65 -14.32 -15.46 -8.58
C PRO A 65 -14.32 -16.98 -8.31
N PRO A 66 -13.85 -17.81 -9.28
CA PRO A 66 -13.83 -19.28 -9.18
C PRO A 66 -13.16 -19.82 -7.91
N ASP A 67 -12.25 -19.04 -7.32
CA ASP A 67 -11.44 -19.43 -6.16
C ASP A 67 -12.15 -19.24 -4.81
N GLY A 68 -13.40 -18.74 -4.80
CA GLY A 68 -14.21 -18.54 -3.59
C GLY A 68 -13.65 -17.51 -2.59
N ARG A 69 -12.53 -16.85 -2.91
CA ARG A 69 -11.77 -15.93 -2.04
C ARG A 69 -11.63 -14.53 -2.64
N GLY A 70 -12.68 -14.01 -3.26
CA GLY A 70 -12.64 -12.68 -3.85
C GLY A 70 -14.00 -12.01 -4.01
N GLY A 71 -13.98 -10.74 -4.40
CA GLY A 71 -15.16 -9.88 -4.50
C GLY A 71 -15.56 -9.21 -3.18
N LEU A 72 -16.86 -9.00 -2.99
CA LEU A 72 -17.40 -8.27 -1.82
C LEU A 72 -17.02 -8.91 -0.47
N GLN A 73 -16.89 -10.23 -0.42
CA GLN A 73 -16.52 -10.96 0.80
C GLN A 73 -15.07 -10.65 1.21
N GLY A 74 -14.13 -10.68 0.26
CA GLY A 74 -12.72 -10.34 0.52
C GLY A 74 -12.55 -8.88 0.97
N VAL A 75 -13.34 -7.97 0.39
CA VAL A 75 -13.37 -6.55 0.84
C VAL A 75 -13.88 -6.45 2.27
N ARG A 76 -14.99 -7.13 2.60
CA ARG A 76 -15.56 -7.13 3.95
C ARG A 76 -14.59 -7.72 4.97
N ASP A 77 -14.00 -8.87 4.68
CA ASP A 77 -13.12 -9.57 5.61
C ASP A 77 -11.82 -8.76 5.83
N SER A 78 -11.27 -8.16 4.77
CA SER A 78 -10.13 -7.24 4.87
C SER A 78 -10.47 -5.98 5.68
N LEU A 79 -11.67 -5.42 5.49
CA LEU A 79 -12.14 -4.26 6.25
C LEU A 79 -12.27 -4.59 7.75
N ILE A 80 -12.86 -5.74 8.09
CA ILE A 80 -13.01 -6.20 9.47
C ILE A 80 -11.65 -6.45 10.12
N VAL A 81 -10.74 -7.17 9.44
CA VAL A 81 -9.42 -7.49 9.98
C VAL A 81 -8.54 -6.24 10.11
N SER A 82 -8.54 -5.36 9.12
CA SER A 82 -7.74 -4.12 9.16
C SER A 82 -8.25 -3.15 10.24
N SER A 83 -9.56 -2.91 10.32
CA SER A 83 -10.14 -2.05 11.36
C SER A 83 -10.00 -2.64 12.76
N GLY A 84 -10.24 -3.95 12.92
CA GLY A 84 -10.08 -4.65 14.19
C GLY A 84 -8.62 -4.62 14.69
N SER A 85 -7.66 -4.92 13.81
CA SER A 85 -6.24 -4.86 14.15
C SER A 85 -5.77 -3.44 14.43
N MET A 86 -6.27 -2.43 13.70
CA MET A 86 -6.01 -1.02 13.98
C MET A 86 -6.53 -0.63 15.36
N ALA A 87 -7.77 -0.96 15.70
CA ALA A 87 -8.40 -0.63 16.97
C ALA A 87 -7.64 -1.25 18.15
N VAL A 88 -7.33 -2.54 18.09
CA VAL A 88 -6.54 -3.23 19.12
C VAL A 88 -5.13 -2.63 19.24
N SER A 89 -4.49 -2.32 18.12
CA SER A 89 -3.15 -1.71 18.11
C SER A 89 -3.16 -0.31 18.73
N LEU A 90 -4.21 0.49 18.53
CA LEU A 90 -4.36 1.80 19.15
C LEU A 90 -4.65 1.69 20.65
N LEU A 91 -5.57 0.80 21.03
CA LEU A 91 -5.95 0.60 22.43
C LEU A 91 -4.78 0.17 23.31
N LEU A 92 -3.90 -0.69 22.78
CA LEU A 92 -2.70 -1.15 23.51
C LEU A 92 -1.51 -0.21 23.30
N GLY A 93 -1.33 0.30 22.09
CA GLY A 93 -0.16 1.11 21.70
C GLY A 93 -0.19 2.53 22.23
N ALA A 94 -1.36 3.19 22.27
CA ALA A 94 -1.48 4.56 22.77
C ALA A 94 -1.07 4.70 24.25
N PRO A 95 -1.56 3.89 25.21
CA PRO A 95 -1.12 3.98 26.60
C PRO A 95 0.35 3.58 26.77
N ALA A 96 0.84 2.60 26.01
CA ALA A 96 2.25 2.22 26.03
C ALA A 96 3.17 3.37 25.56
N ALA A 97 2.81 4.03 24.45
CA ALA A 97 3.53 5.19 23.95
C ALA A 97 3.48 6.38 24.92
N TYR A 98 2.33 6.62 25.55
CA TYR A 98 2.18 7.68 26.55
C TYR A 98 3.08 7.42 27.78
N SER A 99 3.12 6.17 28.23
CA SER A 99 3.98 5.74 29.34
C SER A 99 5.46 5.98 29.04
N PHE A 100 5.92 5.63 27.84
CA PHE A 100 7.29 5.91 27.41
C PHE A 100 7.60 7.42 27.32
N ALA A 101 6.67 8.21 26.77
CA ALA A 101 6.88 9.65 26.60
C ALA A 101 6.92 10.42 27.93
N ARG A 102 6.05 10.06 28.89
CA ARG A 102 5.89 10.84 30.14
C ARG A 102 6.65 10.26 31.33
N TYR A 103 6.67 8.94 31.48
CA TYR A 103 7.15 8.28 32.70
C TYR A 103 8.51 7.57 32.53
N ARG A 104 9.11 7.59 31.33
CA ARG A 104 10.39 6.89 31.01
C ARG A 104 10.39 5.43 31.48
N THR A 105 9.23 4.79 31.36
CA THR A 105 8.98 3.45 31.88
C THR A 105 9.88 2.43 31.17
N GLY A 106 10.59 1.60 31.93
CA GLY A 106 11.47 0.58 31.35
C GLY A 106 12.96 0.95 31.17
N GLY A 107 13.35 2.18 31.54
CA GLY A 107 14.75 2.61 31.41
C GLY A 107 15.18 2.94 29.97
N PRO A 108 16.44 3.33 29.76
CA PRO A 108 16.90 3.91 28.49
C PRO A 108 16.95 2.90 27.32
N ASN A 109 17.02 1.61 27.61
CA ASN A 109 17.26 0.57 26.60
C ASN A 109 15.96 -0.08 26.07
N LEU A 110 14.82 0.09 26.75
CA LEU A 110 13.59 -0.63 26.40
C LEU A 110 13.00 -0.16 25.06
N SER A 111 13.04 1.14 24.77
CA SER A 111 12.60 1.67 23.47
C SER A 111 13.50 1.17 22.32
N PHE A 112 14.81 1.06 22.54
CA PHE A 112 15.74 0.53 21.55
C PHE A 112 15.49 -0.97 21.29
N TRP A 113 15.20 -1.74 22.34
CA TRP A 113 14.85 -3.15 22.22
C TRP A 113 13.56 -3.37 21.42
N VAL A 114 12.52 -2.56 21.66
CA VAL A 114 11.27 -2.60 20.87
C VAL A 114 11.51 -2.24 19.40
N LEU A 115 12.37 -1.28 19.10
CA LEU A 115 12.73 -0.96 17.72
C LEU A 115 13.47 -2.13 17.04
N SER A 116 14.39 -2.77 17.77
CA SER A 116 15.15 -3.92 17.26
C SER A 116 14.23 -5.07 16.84
N THR A 117 13.16 -5.35 17.59
CA THR A 117 12.20 -6.41 17.22
C THR A 117 11.36 -6.06 15.99
N ARG A 118 11.13 -4.77 15.71
CA ARG A 118 10.43 -4.33 14.48
C ARG A 118 11.34 -4.34 13.25
N CYS A 119 12.64 -4.12 13.44
CA CYS A 119 13.65 -4.25 12.38
C CYS A 119 14.02 -5.71 12.08
N PHE A 120 13.74 -6.62 13.01
CA PHE A 120 13.95 -8.05 12.78
C PHE A 120 13.10 -8.52 11.59
N ALA A 121 13.75 -9.04 10.56
CA ALA A 121 13.09 -9.38 9.31
C ALA A 121 12.06 -10.48 9.56
N ARG A 122 10.77 -10.17 9.31
CA ARG A 122 9.66 -11.14 9.42
C ARG A 122 9.89 -12.41 8.60
N SER A 123 10.75 -12.35 7.58
CA SER A 123 11.14 -13.48 6.74
C SER A 123 11.72 -14.68 7.51
N ILE A 124 12.39 -14.46 8.65
CA ILE A 124 13.06 -15.54 9.41
C ILE A 124 12.06 -16.45 10.13
N TYR A 125 10.86 -15.94 10.47
CA TYR A 125 9.85 -16.74 11.17
C TYR A 125 8.97 -17.58 10.23
N TRP A 126 9.06 -17.33 8.91
CA TRP A 126 8.19 -17.94 7.90
C TRP A 126 8.86 -18.99 7.04
N THR A 127 10.17 -19.24 7.21
CA THR A 127 10.77 -20.49 6.70
C THR A 127 10.48 -21.57 7.72
N PRO A 128 9.50 -22.45 7.48
CA PRO A 128 9.45 -23.63 8.30
C PRO A 128 10.71 -24.43 7.97
N THR A 129 11.52 -24.71 8.97
CA THR A 129 12.57 -25.73 8.87
C THR A 129 11.86 -27.08 8.79
N TRP A 130 11.26 -27.37 7.63
CA TRP A 130 10.89 -28.73 7.23
C TRP A 130 12.03 -29.23 6.34
N ASP A 131 13.05 -29.76 7.00
CA ASP A 131 13.55 -31.08 6.58
C ASP A 131 12.57 -32.12 7.14
#